data_AF-A0A964M1Y5-F1
#
_entry.id   AF-A0A964M1Y5-F1
#
_cell.length_a   1.000
_cell.length_b   1.000
_cell.length_c   1.000
_cell.angle_alpha   90.00
_cell.angle_beta   90.00
_cell.angle_gamma   90.00
#
_symmetry.space_group_name_H-M   'P 1'
#
loop_
_entity.id
_entity.type
_entity.pdbx_description
1 polymer ?
#
loop_
_entity_poly.entity_id
_entity_poly.type
_entity_poly.pdbx_seq_one_letter_code
_entity_poly.pdbx_strand_id
1 'polypeptide(L)' 'MAVAIVSPNITADLLVESSPGLDSPQGDVYLQALSALLQPALDQVVAAYQAASATRSTQRAFRRFLVNLAEEG' A
#
# COMPACT_ATOMS: atom_id res chain seq x y z
N MET A 1 -0.86 -17.29 9.39
CA MET A 1 -0.61 -15.91 9.84
C MET A 1 -0.20 -15.12 8.61
N ALA A 2 -1.08 -14.27 8.09
CA ALA A 2 -0.75 -13.41 6.96
C ALA A 2 0.24 -12.35 7.48
N VAL A 3 1.48 -12.41 7.01
CA VAL A 3 2.45 -11.34 7.22
C VAL A 3 1.84 -10.11 6.57
N ALA A 4 1.57 -9.07 7.35
CA ALA A 4 1.16 -7.77 6.83
C ALA A 4 2.33 -7.27 5.95
N ILE A 5 2.21 -7.45 4.64
CA ILE A 5 3.24 -7.06 3.66
C ILE A 5 3.38 -5.52 3.61
N VAL A 6 2.35 -4.81 4.07
CA VAL A 6 2.35 -3.37 4.24
C VAL A 6 2.16 -3.08 5.72
N SER A 7 3.25 -2.65 6.37
CA SER A 7 3.15 -2.12 7.72
C SER A 7 2.35 -0.81 7.65
N PRO A 8 1.43 -0.53 8.58
CA PRO A 8 0.69 0.74 8.61
C PRO A 8 1.61 1.97 8.63
N ASN A 9 2.85 1.81 9.09
CA ASN A 9 3.90 2.83 9.01
C ASN A 9 4.26 3.20 7.57
N ILE A 10 4.29 2.25 6.62
CA ILE A 10 4.62 2.55 5.22
C ILE A 10 3.53 3.44 4.60
N THR A 11 2.26 3.19 4.92
CA THR A 11 1.15 4.03 4.45
C THR A 11 1.27 5.46 4.98
N ALA A 12 1.57 5.60 6.27
CA ALA A 12 1.78 6.92 6.89
C ALA A 12 3.00 7.64 6.29
N ASP A 13 4.12 6.94 6.12
CA ASP A 13 5.35 7.49 5.54
C ASP A 13 5.11 8.00 4.11
N LEU A 14 4.39 7.23 3.27
CA LEU A 14 4.06 7.64 1.89
C LEU A 14 3.08 8.82 1.84
N LEU A 15 2.14 8.90 2.80
CA LEU A 15 1.22 10.04 2.92
C LEU A 15 1.96 11.32 3.31
N VAL A 16 2.94 11.22 4.22
CA VAL A 16 3.82 12.33 4.59
C VAL A 16 4.73 12.73 3.43
N GLU A 17 5.31 11.77 2.72
CA GLU A 17 6.15 12.03 1.54
C GLU A 17 5.36 12.78 0.45
N SER A 18 4.10 12.38 0.22
CA SER A 18 3.21 13.02 -0.76
C SER A 18 2.68 14.38 -0.28
N SER A 19 2.58 14.58 1.04
CA SER A 19 2.05 15.80 1.65
C SER A 19 2.79 16.12 2.97
N PRO A 20 3.91 16.86 2.92
CA PRO A 20 4.75 17.14 4.08
C PRO A 20 4.04 17.87 5.23
N GLY A 21 2.92 18.58 4.93
CA GLY A 21 2.12 19.26 5.96
C GLY A 21 1.42 18.32 6.94
N LEU A 22 1.40 17.02 6.66
CA LEU A 22 0.88 15.99 7.55
C LEU A 22 1.87 15.63 8.68
N ASP A 23 3.16 15.95 8.54
CA ASP A 23 4.18 15.81 9.60
C ASP A 23 4.09 16.97 10.60
N SER A 24 2.90 17.13 11.20
CA SER A 24 2.64 18.13 12.22
C SER A 24 1.76 17.52 13.32
N PRO A 25 1.82 18.04 14.56
CA PRO A 25 1.04 17.49 15.68
C PRO A 25 -0.48 17.51 15.45
N GLN A 26 -0.94 18.38 14.54
CA GLN A 26 -2.35 18.47 14.13
C GLN A 26 -2.64 17.55 12.94
N GLY A 27 -1.62 17.23 12.14
CA GLY A 27 -1.65 16.32 11.00
C GLY A 27 -1.79 14.85 11.37
N ASP A 28 -1.32 14.44 12.55
CA ASP A 28 -1.41 13.03 13.04
C ASP A 28 -2.82 12.45 12.99
N VAL A 29 -3.84 13.25 13.36
CA VAL A 29 -5.25 12.82 13.32
C VAL A 29 -5.72 12.60 11.88
N TYR A 30 -5.31 13.49 10.97
CA TYR A 30 -5.63 13.36 9.54
C TYR A 30 -4.88 12.20 8.90
N LEU A 31 -3.63 11.97 9.30
CA LEU A 31 -2.80 10.84 8.90
C LEU A 31 -3.43 9.52 9.30
N GLN A 32 -3.90 9.40 10.54
CA GLN A 32 -4.62 8.21 11.00
C GLN A 32 -5.93 7.99 10.24
N ALA A 33 -6.71 9.06 10.03
CA ALA A 33 -7.97 8.97 9.29
C ALA A 33 -7.75 8.55 7.83
N LEU A 34 -6.77 9.16 7.15
CA LEU A 34 -6.40 8.82 5.77
C LEU A 34 -5.86 7.39 5.67
N SER A 35 -4.98 7.00 6.60
CA SER A 35 -4.46 5.64 6.66
C SER A 35 -5.57 4.62 6.85
N ALA A 36 -6.53 4.87 7.75
CA ALA A 36 -7.67 4.01 8.00
C ALA A 36 -8.62 3.90 6.78
N LEU A 37 -8.78 4.98 6.02
CA LEU A 37 -9.56 4.97 4.77
C LEU A 37 -8.89 4.18 3.66
N LEU A 38 -7.55 4.22 3.58
CA LEU A 38 -6.76 3.54 2.56
C LEU A 38 -6.49 2.07 2.88
N GLN A 39 -6.46 1.70 4.17
CA GLN A 39 -6.13 0.36 4.63
C GLN A 39 -6.95 -0.75 3.94
N PRO A 40 -8.29 -0.64 3.77
CA PRO A 40 -9.07 -1.69 3.11
C PRO A 40 -8.67 -1.93 1.64
N ALA A 41 -8.30 -0.86 0.92
CA ALA A 41 -7.85 -0.97 -0.46
C ALA A 41 -6.45 -1.60 -0.53
N LEU A 42 -5.54 -1.21 0.36
CA LEU A 42 -4.21 -1.81 0.48
C LEU A 42 -4.30 -3.30 0.84
N ASP A 43 -5.18 -3.67 1.76
CA ASP A 43 -5.41 -5.06 2.16
C ASP A 43 -5.90 -5.90 0.97
N GLN A 44 -6.78 -5.35 0.11
CA GLN A 44 -7.20 -6.02 -1.12
C GLN A 44 -6.06 -6.25 -2.10
N VAL A 45 -5.17 -5.26 -2.30
CA VAL A 45 -4.00 -5.40 -3.17
C VAL A 45 -3.04 -6.45 -2.61
N VAL A 46 -2.81 -6.45 -1.30
CA VAL A 46 -1.97 -7.46 -0.62
C VAL A 46 -2.57 -8.85 -0.75
N ALA A 47 -3.88 -9.01 -0.56
CA ALA A 47 -4.57 -10.29 -0.71
C ALA A 47 -4.49 -10.80 -2.16
N ALA A 48 -4.70 -9.93 -3.14
CA ALA A 48 -4.56 -10.26 -4.56
C ALA A 48 -3.11 -10.66 -4.90
N TYR A 49 -2.12 -9.95 -4.37
CA TYR A 49 -0.71 -10.31 -4.52
C TYR A 49 -0.42 -11.67 -3.88
N GLN A 50 -0.91 -11.95 -2.67
CA GLN A 50 -0.72 -13.24 -2.00
C GLN A 50 -1.32 -14.38 -2.84
N ALA A 51 -2.54 -14.21 -3.35
CA ALA A 51 -3.17 -15.18 -4.25
C ALA A 51 -2.36 -15.41 -5.53
N ALA A 52 -1.86 -14.34 -6.16
CA ALA A 52 -1.02 -14.42 -7.36
C ALA A 52 0.36 -15.04 -7.06
N SER A 53 0.89 -14.84 -5.85
CA SER A 53 2.20 -15.35 -5.43
C SER A 53 2.22 -16.85 -5.15
N ALA A 54 1.05 -17.50 -5.10
CA ALA A 54 0.93 -18.96 -4.92
C ALA A 54 1.62 -19.75 -6.06
N THR A 55 1.83 -19.14 -7.23
CA THR A 55 2.53 -19.77 -8.35
C THR A 55 3.61 -18.82 -8.90
N ARG A 56 4.84 -19.30 -9.09
CA ARG A 56 5.98 -18.46 -9.55
C ARG A 56 5.72 -17.75 -10.89
N SER A 57 4.98 -18.37 -11.81
CA SER A 57 4.60 -17.78 -13.10
C SER A 57 3.64 -16.61 -12.90
N THR A 58 2.59 -16.82 -12.11
CA THR A 58 1.57 -15.81 -11.78
C THR A 58 2.16 -14.65 -10.99
N GLN A 59 3.09 -14.91 -10.05
CA GLN A 59 3.83 -13.87 -9.34
C GLN A 59 4.64 -12.97 -10.29
N ARG A 60 5.34 -13.57 -11.27
CA ARG A 60 6.11 -12.83 -12.28
C ARG A 60 5.21 -11.98 -13.17
N ALA A 61 4.08 -12.52 -13.61
CA ALA A 61 3.11 -11.81 -14.41
C ALA A 61 2.50 -10.63 -13.63
N PHE A 62 2.10 -10.86 -12.38
CA PHE A 62 1.54 -9.82 -11.51
C PHE A 62 2.55 -8.72 -11.19
N ARG A 63 3.83 -9.07 -10.95
CA ARG A 63 4.89 -8.07 -10.76
C ARG A 63 5.08 -7.19 -11.99
N ARG A 64 5.03 -7.76 -13.20
CA ARG A 64 5.09 -6.98 -14.45
C ARG A 64 3.86 -6.09 -14.61
N PHE A 65 2.68 -6.60 -14.31
CA PHE A 65 1.44 -5.83 -14.33
C PHE A 65 1.52 -4.61 -13.40
N LEU A 66 2.01 -4.78 -12.16
CA LEU A 66 2.19 -3.67 -11.23
C LEU A 66 3.20 -2.63 -11.71
N VAL A 67 4.32 -3.06 -12.32
CA VAL A 67 5.32 -2.13 -12.88
C VAL A 67 4.69 -1.31 -14.01
N ASN A 68 3.99 -1.96 -14.94
CA ASN A 68 3.34 -1.26 -16.04
C ASN A 68 2.25 -0.30 -15.54
N LEU A 69 1.48 -0.70 -14.53
CA LEU A 69 0.45 0.15 -13.93
C LEU A 69 1.06 1.41 -13.30
N ALA A 70 2.23 1.30 -12.66
CA ALA A 70 2.93 2.43 -12.06
C ALA A 70 3.61 3.36 -13.08
N GLU A 71 3.85 2.89 -14.30
CA GLU A 71 4.40 3.70 -15.40
C GLU A 71 3.31 4.43 -16.20
N GLU A 72 2.07 3.92 -16.21
CA GLU A 72 0.94 4.47 -16.98
C GLU A 72 -0.03 5.37 -16.18
N GLY A 73 0.01 5.32 -14.85
CA GLY A 73 -0.84 6.12 -13.96
C GLY A 73 -0.15 7.37 -13.43
#